data_AF-A0A977PXA2-F1
#
_entry.id   AF-A0A977PXA2-F1
#
_cell.length_a   1.000
_cell.length_b   1.000
_cell.length_c   1.000
_cell.angle_alpha   90.00
_cell.angle_beta   90.00
_cell.angle_gamma   90.00
#
_symmetry.space_group_name_H-M   'P 1'
#
loop_
_entity.id
_entity.type
_entity.pdbx_description
1 polymer ?
#
loop_
_entity_poly.entity_id
_entity_poly.type
_entity_poly.pdbx_seq_one_letter_code
_entity_poly.pdbx_strand_id
1 'polypeptide(L)'
;MQRLVELGILDAVGVKLYLHHLHHPAGDQFYAFLSEELHPRLVETYRIETHTAGLFGYSYGGLFATYVALRRSPLFHRIGVGSPGISPQKSKIFELYQAELNNVTDHTNRWLHLTVCQSELMNRSYYYQLVGQGTAALLQLLRQSPLRGLEFSSQIIEQESHATGFMPSWFSFLRTCYAAE
;
A
#
# COMPACT_ATOMS: atom_id res chain seq x y z
N MET A 1 -10.31 -19.22 8.68
CA MET A 1 -11.47 -18.49 9.23
C MET A 1 -12.27 -19.32 10.23
N GLN A 2 -12.61 -20.59 9.94
CA GLN A 2 -13.34 -21.46 10.88
C GLN A 2 -12.67 -21.59 12.27
N ARG A 3 -11.35 -21.73 12.29
CA ARG A 3 -10.54 -21.72 13.53
C ARG A 3 -10.66 -20.43 14.36
N LEU A 4 -10.94 -19.28 13.75
CA LEU A 4 -11.13 -18.02 14.50
C LEU A 4 -12.48 -17.99 15.23
N VAL A 5 -13.49 -18.67 14.66
CA VAL A 5 -14.79 -18.86 15.30
C VAL A 5 -14.67 -19.84 16.45
N GLU A 6 -13.97 -20.95 16.24
CA GLU A 6 -13.68 -21.94 17.29
C GLU A 6 -12.91 -21.35 18.48
N LEU A 7 -12.02 -20.39 18.22
CA LEU A 7 -11.27 -19.67 19.25
C LEU A 7 -12.04 -18.50 19.88
N GLY A 8 -13.29 -18.23 19.46
CA GLY A 8 -14.11 -17.14 19.98
C GLY A 8 -13.60 -15.74 19.63
N ILE A 9 -12.65 -15.63 18.69
CA ILE A 9 -12.05 -14.34 18.27
C ILE A 9 -13.03 -13.56 17.38
N LEU A 10 -13.83 -14.25 16.57
CA LEU A 10 -14.88 -13.68 15.74
C LEU A 10 -16.13 -14.57 15.82
N ASP A 11 -17.32 -13.97 15.85
CA ASP A 11 -18.54 -14.74 15.66
C ASP A 11 -18.76 -15.11 14.18
N ALA A 12 -19.68 -16.04 13.92
CA ALA A 12 -19.96 -16.52 12.57
C ALA A 12 -20.51 -15.42 11.63
N VAL A 13 -21.17 -14.40 12.17
CA VAL A 13 -21.68 -13.25 11.41
C VAL A 13 -20.52 -12.36 10.97
N GLY A 14 -19.61 -12.05 11.90
CA GLY A 14 -18.39 -11.28 11.65
C GLY A 14 -17.49 -11.94 10.62
N VAL A 15 -17.34 -13.28 10.64
CA VAL A 15 -16.60 -14.01 9.60
C VAL A 15 -17.26 -13.89 8.23
N LYS A 16 -18.59 -14.03 8.15
CA LYS A 16 -19.31 -13.86 6.87
C LYS A 16 -19.17 -12.44 6.33
N LEU A 17 -19.29 -11.44 7.19
CA LEU A 17 -19.14 -10.03 6.82
C LEU A 17 -17.71 -9.73 6.35
N TYR A 18 -16.71 -10.24 7.06
CA TYR A 18 -15.30 -10.11 6.68
C TYR A 18 -15.03 -10.71 5.29
N LEU A 19 -15.51 -11.93 5.04
CA LEU A 19 -15.38 -12.57 3.73
C LEU A 19 -16.15 -11.81 2.64
N HIS A 20 -17.34 -11.30 2.95
CA HIS A 20 -18.10 -10.46 2.03
C HIS A 20 -17.29 -9.24 1.58
N HIS A 21 -16.68 -8.49 2.50
CA HIS A 21 -15.86 -7.33 2.17
C HIS A 21 -14.55 -7.68 1.44
N LEU A 22 -13.95 -8.85 1.71
CA LEU A 22 -12.80 -9.32 0.93
C LEU A 22 -13.17 -9.63 -0.53
N HIS A 23 -14.39 -10.11 -0.78
CA HIS A 23 -14.89 -10.36 -2.13
C HIS A 23 -15.44 -9.11 -2.82
N HIS A 24 -15.82 -8.09 -2.05
CA HIS A 24 -16.39 -6.82 -2.54
C HIS A 24 -15.58 -5.63 -1.99
N PRO A 25 -14.31 -5.49 -2.42
CA PRO A 25 -13.45 -4.42 -1.90
C PRO A 25 -13.97 -3.05 -2.35
N ALA A 26 -14.02 -2.11 -1.41
CA ALA A 26 -14.51 -0.74 -1.60
C ALA A 26 -13.38 0.29 -1.41
N GLY A 27 -12.22 0.06 -2.07
CA GLY A 27 -11.05 0.92 -1.93
C GLY A 27 -11.28 2.33 -2.48
N ASP A 28 -12.13 2.48 -3.49
CA ASP A 28 -12.58 3.77 -4.02
C ASP A 28 -13.38 4.58 -2.98
N GLN A 29 -14.33 3.93 -2.30
CA GLN A 29 -15.12 4.55 -1.23
C GLN A 29 -14.25 4.92 -0.03
N PHE A 30 -13.30 4.04 0.36
CA PHE A 30 -12.38 4.35 1.44
C PHE A 30 -11.47 5.54 1.09
N TYR A 31 -11.00 5.61 -0.16
CA TYR A 31 -10.26 6.77 -0.65
C TYR A 31 -11.11 8.05 -0.58
N ALA A 32 -12.37 8.01 -1.06
CA ALA A 32 -13.27 9.16 -1.03
C ALA A 32 -13.48 9.65 0.42
N PHE A 33 -13.73 8.75 1.36
CA PHE A 33 -13.79 9.09 2.78
C PHE A 33 -12.52 9.81 3.27
N LEU A 34 -11.33 9.31 2.92
CA LEU A 34 -10.08 9.95 3.33
C LEU A 34 -9.93 11.37 2.74
N SER A 35 -10.24 11.57 1.46
CA SER A 35 -9.99 12.82 0.75
C SER A 35 -11.11 13.86 0.87
N GLU A 36 -12.36 13.42 0.98
CA GLU A 36 -13.55 14.27 0.88
C GLU A 36 -14.23 14.48 2.25
N GLU A 37 -13.95 13.65 3.24
CA GLU A 37 -14.55 13.76 4.58
C GLU A 37 -13.48 13.96 5.67
N LEU A 38 -12.56 13.00 5.83
CA LEU A 38 -11.60 13.00 6.93
C LEU A 38 -10.58 14.15 6.80
N HIS A 39 -9.92 14.28 5.65
CA HIS A 39 -8.90 15.32 5.48
C HIS A 39 -9.47 16.75 5.61
N PRO A 40 -10.61 17.09 4.98
CA PRO A 40 -11.24 18.40 5.20
C PRO A 40 -11.52 18.68 6.68
N ARG A 41 -12.04 17.70 7.42
CA ARG A 41 -12.32 17.85 8.86
C ARG A 41 -11.05 18.10 9.68
N LEU A 42 -9.95 17.45 9.31
CA LEU A 42 -8.65 17.65 9.96
C LEU A 42 -8.10 19.05 9.68
N VAL A 43 -8.19 19.55 8.46
CA VAL A 43 -7.73 20.90 8.07
C VAL A 43 -8.55 22.01 8.73
N GLU A 44 -9.85 21.81 8.93
CA GLU A 44 -10.69 22.73 9.72
C GLU A 44 -10.26 22.81 11.19
N THR A 45 -9.78 21.69 11.74
CA THR A 45 -9.50 21.55 13.18
C THR A 45 -8.05 21.90 13.52
N TYR A 46 -7.11 21.60 12.62
CA TYR A 46 -5.67 21.71 12.85
C TYR A 46 -4.98 22.47 11.72
N ARG A 47 -3.90 23.19 12.05
CA ARG A 47 -3.01 23.80 11.06
C ARG A 47 -2.17 22.72 10.38
N ILE A 48 -2.63 22.23 9.23
CA ILE A 48 -1.93 21.24 8.41
C ILE A 48 -1.35 21.95 7.19
N GLU A 49 -0.06 21.77 6.95
CA GLU A 49 0.62 22.36 5.79
C GLU A 49 0.09 21.75 4.49
N THR A 50 -0.16 22.61 3.50
CA THR A 50 -0.71 22.18 2.21
C THR A 50 0.29 21.31 1.46
N HIS A 51 -0.19 20.33 0.68
CA HIS A 51 0.66 19.46 -0.16
C HIS A 51 1.71 18.62 0.62
N THR A 52 1.62 18.51 1.95
CA THR A 52 2.51 17.66 2.75
C THR A 52 1.93 16.29 3.09
N ALA A 53 0.63 16.10 2.88
CA ALA A 53 -0.07 14.87 3.21
C ALA A 53 0.54 13.66 2.49
N GLY A 54 0.83 12.62 3.27
CA GLY A 54 1.30 11.34 2.78
C GLY A 54 0.37 10.22 3.22
N LEU A 55 0.46 9.10 2.52
CA LEU A 55 -0.28 7.89 2.84
C LEU A 55 0.70 6.75 3.05
N PHE A 56 0.68 6.14 4.23
CA PHE A 56 1.41 4.90 4.48
C PHE A 56 0.41 3.76 4.62
N GLY A 57 0.69 2.65 3.95
CA GLY A 57 -0.09 1.43 4.06
C GLY A 57 0.81 0.21 4.19
N TYR A 58 0.39 -0.74 5.02
CA TYR A 58 1.09 -2.01 5.22
C TYR A 58 0.18 -3.20 4.92
N SER A 59 0.69 -4.28 4.33
CA SER A 59 -0.11 -5.46 3.97
C SER A 59 -1.24 -5.10 2.99
N TYR A 60 -2.51 -5.41 3.28
CA TYR A 60 -3.63 -4.90 2.47
C TYR A 60 -3.71 -3.36 2.44
N GLY A 61 -3.26 -2.68 3.49
CA GLY A 61 -3.06 -1.23 3.44
C GLY A 61 -2.02 -0.84 2.39
N GLY A 62 -0.97 -1.64 2.19
CA GLY A 62 0.04 -1.42 1.14
C GLY A 62 -0.53 -1.64 -0.27
N LEU A 63 -1.41 -2.64 -0.45
CA LEU A 63 -2.18 -2.79 -1.69
C LEU A 63 -3.05 -1.55 -1.95
N PHE A 64 -3.75 -1.06 -0.93
CA PHE A 64 -4.56 0.16 -1.03
C PHE A 64 -3.70 1.39 -1.35
N ALA A 65 -2.57 1.58 -0.66
CA ALA A 65 -1.64 2.67 -0.93
C ALA A 65 -1.09 2.62 -2.36
N THR A 66 -0.78 1.43 -2.88
CA THR A 66 -0.40 1.23 -4.29
C THR A 66 -1.51 1.67 -5.24
N TYR A 67 -2.77 1.29 -4.96
CA TYR A 67 -3.93 1.73 -5.72
C TYR A 67 -4.10 3.26 -5.70
N VAL A 68 -3.91 3.90 -4.55
CA VAL A 68 -3.99 5.37 -4.40
C VAL A 68 -2.87 6.08 -5.19
N ALA A 69 -1.66 5.51 -5.22
CA ALA A 69 -0.55 6.04 -6.01
C ALA A 69 -0.87 6.04 -7.52
N LEU A 70 -1.43 4.93 -8.03
CA LEU A 70 -1.82 4.78 -9.43
C LEU A 70 -3.06 5.63 -9.80
N ARG A 71 -3.90 5.96 -8.82
CA ARG A 71 -5.02 6.90 -9.00
C ARG A 71 -4.61 8.37 -9.07
N ARG A 72 -3.34 8.69 -8.82
CA ARG A 72 -2.82 10.06 -8.80
C ARG A 72 -3.61 10.97 -7.87
N SER A 73 -3.78 10.53 -6.61
CA SER A 73 -4.46 11.33 -5.58
C SER A 73 -3.96 12.79 -5.58
N PRO A 74 -4.83 13.81 -5.70
CA PRO A 74 -4.42 15.21 -5.53
C PRO A 74 -4.00 15.53 -4.09
N LEU A 75 -4.34 14.67 -3.12
CA LEU A 75 -4.01 14.86 -1.70
C LEU A 75 -2.64 14.25 -1.35
N PHE A 76 -2.46 12.97 -1.67
CA PHE A 76 -1.30 12.20 -1.21
C PHE A 76 -0.19 12.21 -2.26
N HIS A 77 0.88 12.96 -2.00
CA HIS A 77 2.03 13.09 -2.89
C HIS A 77 3.16 12.14 -2.52
N ARG A 78 3.29 11.80 -1.23
CA ARG A 78 4.29 10.85 -0.72
C ARG A 78 3.58 9.61 -0.23
N ILE A 79 3.85 8.45 -0.82
CA ILE A 79 3.14 7.21 -0.54
C ILE A 79 4.13 6.12 -0.14
N GLY A 80 3.95 5.59 1.06
CA GLY A 80 4.70 4.46 1.58
C GLY A 80 3.88 3.17 1.43
N VAL A 81 4.49 2.18 0.80
CA VAL A 81 3.90 0.87 0.49
C VAL A 81 4.74 -0.19 1.19
N GLY A 82 4.31 -0.63 2.37
CA GLY A 82 5.01 -1.66 3.13
C GLY A 82 4.42 -3.04 2.94
N SER A 83 5.26 -4.01 2.56
CA SER A 83 4.91 -5.43 2.38
C SER A 83 3.52 -5.63 1.75
N PRO A 84 3.25 -5.05 0.56
CA PRO A 84 1.90 -4.94 0.04
C PRO A 84 1.30 -6.32 -0.25
N GLY A 85 0.04 -6.51 0.15
CA GLY A 85 -0.75 -7.73 -0.06
C GLY A 85 -1.17 -7.94 -1.51
N ILE A 86 -0.20 -7.97 -2.43
CA ILE A 86 -0.40 -8.08 -3.87
C ILE A 86 -0.31 -9.56 -4.27
N SER A 87 -1.31 -10.02 -5.02
CA SER A 87 -1.24 -11.25 -5.80
C SER A 87 -0.92 -10.91 -7.27
N PRO A 88 0.19 -11.42 -7.85
CA PRO A 88 0.54 -11.18 -9.25
C PRO A 88 -0.58 -11.50 -10.26
N GLN A 89 -1.38 -12.53 -9.98
CA GLN A 89 -2.40 -13.02 -10.91
C GLN A 89 -3.79 -12.38 -10.71
N LYS A 90 -4.03 -11.73 -9.57
CA LYS A 90 -5.38 -11.26 -9.18
C LYS A 90 -5.48 -9.76 -8.92
N SER A 91 -4.36 -9.09 -8.67
CA SER A 91 -4.40 -7.68 -8.26
C SER A 91 -4.59 -6.77 -9.46
N LYS A 92 -5.67 -6.00 -9.47
CA LYS A 92 -5.95 -5.00 -10.52
C LYS A 92 -4.90 -3.89 -10.63
N ILE A 93 -4.03 -3.73 -9.64
CA ILE A 93 -2.95 -2.73 -9.67
C ILE A 93 -2.03 -2.88 -10.88
N PHE A 94 -1.86 -4.09 -11.42
CA PHE A 94 -1.03 -4.31 -12.61
C PHE A 94 -1.69 -3.78 -13.89
N GLU A 95 -3.00 -3.96 -14.03
CA GLU A 95 -3.78 -3.37 -15.12
C GLU A 95 -3.77 -1.83 -15.03
N LEU A 96 -3.93 -1.29 -13.81
CA LEU A 96 -3.86 0.14 -13.56
C LEU A 96 -2.47 0.72 -13.87
N TYR A 97 -1.40 0.00 -13.50
CA TYR A 97 -0.02 0.39 -13.82
C TYR A 97 0.19 0.47 -15.33
N GLN A 98 -0.26 -0.55 -16.07
CA GLN A 98 -0.17 -0.57 -17.52
C GLN A 98 -0.97 0.57 -18.16
N ALA A 99 -2.13 0.91 -17.61
CA ALA A 99 -2.91 2.05 -18.08
C ALA A 99 -2.15 3.38 -17.91
N GLU A 100 -1.48 3.59 -16.76
CA GLU A 100 -0.66 4.79 -16.55
C GLU A 100 0.53 4.87 -17.51
N LEU A 101 1.16 3.72 -17.83
CA LEU A 101 2.21 3.67 -18.88
C LEU A 101 1.65 4.05 -20.26
N ASN A 102 0.53 3.47 -20.65
CA ASN A 102 -0.07 3.69 -21.97
C ASN A 102 -0.54 5.13 -22.16
N ASN A 103 -1.06 5.74 -21.09
CA ASN A 103 -1.52 7.12 -21.10
C ASN A 103 -0.37 8.15 -21.00
N VAL A 104 0.87 7.68 -20.79
CA VAL A 104 2.06 8.52 -20.59
C VAL A 104 1.83 9.56 -19.49
N THR A 105 1.17 9.11 -18.43
CA THR A 105 0.69 9.98 -17.37
C THR A 105 1.85 10.61 -16.61
N ASP A 106 1.73 11.89 -16.26
CA ASP A 106 2.75 12.59 -15.47
C ASP A 106 2.52 12.41 -13.97
N HIS A 107 3.55 11.92 -13.28
CA HIS A 107 3.62 11.73 -11.84
C HIS A 107 4.64 12.65 -11.16
N THR A 108 5.06 13.74 -11.82
CA THR A 108 5.95 14.76 -11.24
C THR A 108 5.46 15.21 -9.86
N ASN A 109 6.41 15.41 -8.93
CA ASN A 109 6.18 15.73 -7.51
C ASN A 109 5.48 14.62 -6.71
N ARG A 110 5.55 13.37 -7.16
CA ARG A 110 5.04 12.21 -6.42
C ARG A 110 6.16 11.26 -6.08
N TRP A 111 6.12 10.74 -4.86
CA TRP A 111 7.08 9.77 -4.34
C TRP A 111 6.36 8.49 -3.93
N LEU A 112 6.81 7.35 -4.47
CA LEU A 112 6.46 6.02 -3.99
C LEU A 112 7.65 5.34 -3.30
N HIS A 113 7.50 4.95 -2.04
CA HIS A 113 8.50 4.19 -1.29
C HIS A 113 7.99 2.79 -0.98
N LEU A 114 8.65 1.76 -1.53
CA LEU A 114 8.24 0.36 -1.40
C LEU A 114 9.15 -0.40 -0.43
N THR A 115 8.59 -1.06 0.58
CA THR A 115 9.33 -1.97 1.44
C THR A 115 8.80 -3.40 1.37
N VAL A 116 9.67 -4.36 1.68
CA VAL A 116 9.33 -5.78 1.83
C VAL A 116 10.16 -6.37 2.97
N CYS A 117 9.58 -7.24 3.78
CA CYS A 117 10.32 -7.86 4.87
C CYS A 117 11.14 -9.04 4.35
N GLN A 118 12.38 -9.18 4.83
CA GLN A 118 13.29 -10.25 4.41
C GLN A 118 12.65 -11.64 4.51
N SER A 119 11.93 -11.93 5.59
CA SER A 119 11.29 -13.24 5.78
C SER A 119 10.19 -13.51 4.75
N GLU A 120 9.55 -12.49 4.17
CA GLU A 120 8.53 -12.68 3.13
C GLU A 120 9.13 -13.20 1.83
N LEU A 121 10.41 -12.87 1.58
CA LEU A 121 11.15 -13.33 0.40
C LEU A 121 11.81 -14.69 0.63
N MET A 122 12.21 -14.99 1.87
CA MET A 122 13.06 -16.14 2.18
C MET A 122 12.32 -17.33 2.79
N ASN A 123 11.24 -17.10 3.55
CA ASN A 123 10.61 -18.17 4.31
C ASN A 123 9.49 -18.88 3.53
N ARG A 124 9.39 -20.20 3.75
CA ARG A 124 8.37 -21.05 3.14
C ARG A 124 7.05 -20.93 3.89
N SER A 125 6.20 -20.02 3.45
CA SER A 125 4.79 -19.93 3.84
C SER A 125 3.98 -19.52 2.62
N TYR A 126 2.80 -20.12 2.42
CA TYR A 126 1.93 -19.77 1.30
C TYR A 126 1.64 -18.26 1.25
N TYR A 127 1.38 -17.66 2.41
CA TYR A 127 1.12 -16.23 2.51
C TYR A 127 2.36 -15.38 2.17
N TYR A 128 3.53 -15.76 2.71
CA TYR A 128 4.79 -15.05 2.44
C TYR A 128 5.21 -15.15 0.98
N GLN A 129 5.03 -16.31 0.35
CA GLN A 129 5.28 -16.46 -1.09
C GLN A 129 4.38 -15.55 -1.92
N LEU A 130 3.11 -15.42 -1.57
CA LEU A 130 2.19 -14.53 -2.30
C LEU A 130 2.62 -13.06 -2.18
N VAL A 131 2.86 -12.57 -0.95
CA VAL A 131 3.30 -11.18 -0.71
C VAL A 131 4.66 -10.90 -1.33
N GLY A 132 5.63 -11.81 -1.16
CA GLY A 132 6.97 -11.67 -1.70
C GLY A 132 6.98 -11.65 -3.23
N GLN A 133 6.23 -12.55 -3.89
CA GLN A 133 6.10 -12.57 -5.35
C GLN A 133 5.38 -11.33 -5.88
N GLY A 134 4.28 -10.92 -5.25
CA GLY A 134 3.55 -9.70 -5.60
C GLY A 134 4.41 -8.45 -5.50
N THR A 135 5.16 -8.34 -4.40
CA THR A 135 6.07 -7.21 -4.16
C THR A 135 7.22 -7.21 -5.15
N ALA A 136 7.83 -8.38 -5.43
CA ALA A 136 8.87 -8.51 -6.45
C ALA A 136 8.37 -8.14 -7.86
N ALA A 137 7.15 -8.55 -8.22
CA ALA A 137 6.55 -8.20 -9.50
C ALA A 137 6.30 -6.69 -9.63
N LEU A 138 5.78 -6.04 -8.58
CA LEU A 138 5.62 -4.59 -8.57
C LEU A 138 6.98 -3.86 -8.64
N LEU A 139 7.98 -4.30 -7.87
CA LEU A 139 9.33 -3.76 -7.90
C LEU A 139 9.94 -3.87 -9.30
N GLN A 140 9.75 -5.00 -9.98
CA GLN A 140 10.22 -5.20 -11.35
C GLN A 140 9.61 -4.18 -12.31
N LEU A 141 8.29 -3.96 -12.25
CA LEU A 141 7.62 -2.95 -13.08
C LEU A 141 8.17 -1.54 -12.82
N LEU A 142 8.28 -1.14 -11.55
CA LEU A 142 8.79 0.17 -11.16
C LEU A 142 10.24 0.42 -11.61
N ARG A 143 11.05 -0.64 -11.73
CA ARG A 143 12.45 -0.54 -12.18
C ARG A 143 12.60 -0.61 -13.69
N GLN A 144 11.83 -1.48 -14.37
CA GLN A 144 11.98 -1.74 -15.81
C GLN A 144 11.14 -0.80 -16.67
N SER A 145 10.04 -0.27 -16.13
CA SER A 145 9.10 0.59 -16.83
C SER A 145 8.66 1.73 -15.91
N PRO A 146 9.58 2.63 -15.52
CA PRO A 146 9.28 3.70 -14.58
C PRO A 146 8.18 4.61 -15.12
N LEU A 147 7.22 4.97 -14.27
CA LEU A 147 6.20 5.98 -14.58
C LEU A 147 6.87 7.35 -14.69
N ARG A 148 6.47 8.14 -15.69
CA ARG A 148 7.06 9.45 -15.97
C ARG A 148 6.94 10.38 -14.76
N GLY A 149 8.05 10.93 -14.29
CA GLY A 149 8.09 11.90 -13.19
C GLY A 149 7.90 11.31 -11.79
N LEU A 150 7.67 10.00 -11.65
CA LEU A 150 7.52 9.36 -10.34
C LEU A 150 8.90 9.18 -9.67
N GLU A 151 9.07 9.74 -8.48
CA GLU A 151 10.19 9.41 -7.61
C GLU A 151 9.96 8.05 -6.95
N PHE A 152 10.93 7.15 -7.07
CA PHE A 152 10.81 5.79 -6.55
C PHE A 152 12.00 5.39 -5.70
N SER A 153 11.71 4.86 -4.52
CA SER A 153 12.70 4.23 -3.64
C SER A 153 12.18 2.91 -3.10
N SER A 154 13.10 2.00 -2.74
CA SER A 154 12.74 0.68 -2.25
C SER A 154 13.74 0.15 -1.22
N GLN A 155 13.26 -0.58 -0.22
CA GLN A 155 14.12 -1.19 0.80
C GLN A 155 13.64 -2.58 1.24
N ILE A 156 14.57 -3.55 1.36
CA ILE A 156 14.32 -4.79 2.10
C ILE A 156 14.53 -4.49 3.58
N ILE A 157 13.54 -4.83 4.40
CA ILE A 157 13.63 -4.70 5.84
C ILE A 157 14.20 -5.99 6.40
N GLU A 158 15.48 -5.95 6.76
CA GLU A 158 16.24 -7.09 7.26
C GLU A 158 15.71 -7.58 8.60
N GLN A 159 15.84 -8.89 8.84
CA GLN A 159 15.47 -9.58 10.09
C GLN A 159 13.98 -9.49 10.48
N GLU A 160 13.16 -8.80 9.69
CA GLU A 160 11.74 -8.67 9.95
C GLU A 160 10.91 -9.75 9.27
N SER A 161 9.78 -10.05 9.90
CA SER A 161 8.67 -10.84 9.36
C SER A 161 7.52 -9.93 8.96
N HIS A 162 6.52 -10.48 8.26
CA HIS A 162 5.31 -9.71 7.96
C HIS A 162 4.57 -9.25 9.23
N ALA A 163 4.71 -9.98 10.34
CA ALA A 163 4.04 -9.62 11.60
C ALA A 163 4.76 -8.47 12.34
N THR A 164 6.06 -8.29 12.09
CA THR A 164 6.92 -7.37 12.85
C THR A 164 7.36 -6.16 12.03
N GLY A 165 7.25 -6.24 10.70
CA GLY A 165 7.77 -5.24 9.77
C GLY A 165 6.96 -3.96 9.60
N PHE A 166 5.79 -3.82 10.23
CA PHE A 166 4.97 -2.59 10.11
C PHE A 166 5.76 -1.34 10.53
N MET A 167 6.25 -1.32 11.77
CA MET A 167 6.94 -0.14 12.32
C MET A 167 8.25 0.16 11.59
N PRO A 168 9.13 -0.83 11.32
CA PRO A 168 10.33 -0.61 10.51
C PRO A 168 10.05 -0.06 9.10
N SER A 169 9.02 -0.57 8.42
CA SER A 169 8.61 -0.10 7.10
C SER A 169 8.11 1.35 7.14
N TRP A 170 7.32 1.68 8.17
CA TRP A 170 6.85 3.04 8.38
C TRP A 170 8.01 4.01 8.65
N PHE A 171 8.98 3.64 9.49
CA PHE A 171 10.17 4.46 9.71
C PHE A 171 11.03 4.61 8.46
N SER A 172 11.16 3.56 7.64
CA SER A 172 11.86 3.64 6.35
C SER A 172 11.19 4.66 5.43
N PHE A 173 9.86 4.61 5.30
CA PHE A 173 9.07 5.62 4.56
C PHE A 173 9.29 7.05 5.07
N LEU A 174 9.19 7.28 6.38
CA LEU A 174 9.37 8.62 6.94
C LEU A 174 10.79 9.15 6.69
N ARG A 175 11.83 8.32 6.90
CA ARG A 175 13.22 8.72 6.66
C ARG A 175 13.49 8.99 5.19
N THR A 176 12.85 8.28 4.28
CA THR A 176 13.10 8.47 2.85
C THR A 176 12.31 9.63 2.28
N CYS A 177 11.03 9.78 2.61
CA CYS A 177 10.16 10.76 1.96
C CYS A 177 10.00 12.08 2.73
N TYR A 178 10.40 12.12 4.01
CA TYR A 178 10.21 13.25 4.91
C TYR A 178 11.44 13.62 5.74
N ALA A 179 12.61 13.01 5.50
CA ALA A 179 13.82 13.57 6.06
C ALA A 179 13.97 15.01 5.57
N ALA A 180 14.08 15.95 6.50
CA ALA A 180 14.44 17.32 6.18
C ALA A 180 15.81 17.31 5.49
N GLU A 181 15.96 18.12 4.43
CA GLU A 181 17.28 18.58 4.01
C GLU A 181 17.93 19.41 5.12
#